data_AF-A0A961M052-F1
#
_entry.id   AF-A0A961M052-F1
#
_cell.length_a   1.000
_cell.length_b   1.000
_cell.length_c   1.000
_cell.angle_alpha   90.00
_cell.angle_beta   90.00
_cell.angle_gamma   90.00
#
_symmetry.space_group_name_H-M   'P 1'
#
loop_
_entity.id
_entity.type
_entity.pdbx_description
1 polymer ?
#
loop_
_entity_poly.entity_id
_entity_poly.type
_entity_poly.pdbx_seq_one_letter_code
_entity_poly.pdbx_strand_id
1 'polypeptide(L)'
;VIVGGSGNNWGAVLGGFLIWFLWVEVEPIGTWAMGWITAPLPEGSFLRDHLLESAAHMRLLTMGLILLLVLRFAPRGLIPER
;
A
#
# COMPACT_ATOMS: atom_id res chain seq x y z
N VAL A 1 9.95 15.99 0.32
CA VAL A 1 9.56 15.11 -0.81
C VAL A 1 9.90 13.68 -0.37
N ILE A 2 8.91 12.89 0.05
CA ILE A 2 9.14 11.72 0.93
C ILE A 2 9.77 10.53 0.20
N VAL A 3 9.26 10.17 -0.99
CA VAL A 3 9.66 8.93 -1.67
C VAL A 3 10.69 9.18 -2.78
N GLY A 4 10.59 10.33 -3.43
CA GLY A 4 11.34 10.66 -4.65
C GLY A 4 12.74 11.22 -4.43
N GLY A 5 13.10 11.61 -3.21
CA GLY A 5 14.27 12.48 -2.98
C GLY A 5 13.93 13.95 -3.27
N SER A 6 14.62 14.87 -2.58
CA SER A 6 14.36 16.32 -2.69
C SER A 6 15.23 17.04 -3.71
N GLY A 7 16.26 16.40 -4.25
CA GLY A 7 17.28 17.04 -5.09
C GLY A 7 17.07 16.95 -6.60
N ASN A 8 15.97 16.36 -7.11
CA ASN A 8 15.74 16.19 -8.55
C ASN A 8 14.25 16.07 -8.92
N ASN A 9 13.82 16.76 -9.99
CA ASN A 9 12.47 16.68 -10.56
C ASN A 9 12.05 15.26 -10.98
N TRP A 10 12.96 14.45 -11.53
CA TRP A 10 12.68 13.06 -11.90
C TRP A 10 12.33 12.20 -10.68
N GLY A 11 13.05 12.41 -9.59
CA GLY A 11 12.76 11.76 -8.31
C GLY A 11 11.37 12.12 -7.81
N ALA A 12 11.01 13.41 -7.86
CA ALA A 12 9.68 13.88 -7.47
C ALA A 12 8.54 13.27 -8.32
N VAL A 13 8.73 13.18 -9.65
CA VAL A 13 7.75 12.56 -10.56
C VAL A 13 7.61 11.07 -10.28
N LEU A 14 8.71 10.33 -10.15
CA LEU A 14 8.69 8.90 -9.84
C LEU A 14 8.05 8.63 -8.47
N GLY A 15 8.39 9.44 -7.46
CA GLY A 15 7.83 9.31 -6.12
C GLY A 15 6.33 9.59 -6.07
N GLY A 16 5.87 10.61 -6.80
CA GLY A 16 4.43 10.90 -6.94
C GLY A 16 3.69 9.78 -7.67
N PHE A 17 4.26 9.29 -8.78
CA PHE A 17 3.72 8.16 -9.53
C PHE A 17 3.63 6.90 -8.67
N LEU A 18 4.67 6.57 -7.90
CA LEU A 18 4.67 5.38 -7.06
C LEU A 18 3.59 5.44 -5.99
N ILE A 19 3.43 6.59 -5.31
CA ILE A 19 2.39 6.73 -4.29
C ILE A 19 1.00 6.65 -4.91
N TRP A 20 0.79 7.30 -6.05
CA TRP A 20 -0.46 7.20 -6.78
C TRP A 20 -0.77 5.75 -7.20
N PHE A 21 0.22 5.06 -7.80
CA PHE A 21 0.09 3.67 -8.24
C PHE A 21 -0.24 2.74 -7.06
N LEU A 22 0.53 2.84 -5.98
CA LEU A 22 0.27 2.05 -4.77
C LEU A 22 -1.10 2.36 -4.17
N TRP A 23 -1.53 3.62 -4.15
CA TRP A 23 -2.85 3.99 -3.64
C TRP A 23 -4.00 3.37 -4.43
N VAL A 24 -3.85 3.26 -5.76
CA VAL A 24 -4.83 2.60 -6.65
C VAL A 24 -4.80 1.08 -6.48
N GLU A 25 -3.63 0.46 -6.48
CA GLU A 25 -3.50 -1.02 -6.44
C GLU A 25 -3.80 -1.63 -5.07
N VAL A 26 -3.65 -0.86 -3.98
CA VAL A 26 -3.89 -1.35 -2.62
C VAL A 26 -5.31 -1.86 -2.39
N GLU A 27 -6.30 -1.25 -3.02
CA GLU A 27 -7.70 -1.62 -2.87
C GLU A 27 -8.02 -3.00 -3.48
N PRO A 28 -7.70 -3.27 -4.76
CA PRO A 28 -7.86 -4.60 -5.34
C PRO A 28 -6.97 -5.65 -4.67
N ILE A 29 -5.71 -5.33 -4.33
CA ILE A 29 -4.82 -6.29 -3.63
C ILE A 29 -5.35 -6.63 -2.24
N GLY A 30 -5.82 -5.64 -1.48
CA GLY A 30 -6.40 -5.85 -0.15
C GLY A 30 -7.64 -6.73 -0.19
N THR A 31 -8.53 -6.47 -1.16
CA THR A 31 -9.74 -7.29 -1.36
C THR A 31 -9.39 -8.71 -1.78
N TRP A 32 -8.44 -8.86 -2.72
CA TRP A 32 -7.97 -10.17 -3.17
C TRP A 32 -7.30 -10.97 -2.04
N ALA A 33 -6.42 -10.34 -1.27
CA ALA A 33 -5.73 -10.96 -0.14
C ALA A 33 -6.74 -11.42 0.93
N MET A 34 -7.75 -10.61 1.24
CA MET A 34 -8.79 -10.99 2.19
C MET A 34 -9.67 -12.13 1.66
N GLY A 35 -9.94 -12.16 0.36
CA GLY A 35 -10.57 -13.31 -0.30
C GLY A 35 -9.75 -14.60 -0.16
N TRP A 36 -8.42 -14.52 -0.32
CA TRP A 36 -7.52 -15.65 -0.12
C TRP A 36 -7.45 -16.13 1.34
N ILE A 37 -7.33 -15.20 2.29
CA ILE A 37 -7.26 -15.51 3.72
C ILE A 37 -8.58 -16.11 4.22
N THR A 38 -9.71 -15.68 3.65
CA THR A 38 -11.05 -16.19 4.01
C THR A 38 -11.50 -17.39 3.17
N ALA A 39 -10.75 -17.79 2.14
CA ALA A 39 -11.04 -18.98 1.32
C ALA A 39 -11.21 -20.30 2.11
N PRO A 40 -10.46 -20.59 3.19
CA PRO A 40 -10.67 -21.80 3.97
C PRO A 40 -11.83 -21.70 4.98
N LEU A 41 -12.46 -20.53 5.13
CA LEU A 41 -13.58 -20.36 6.06
C LEU A 41 -14.90 -20.79 5.42
N PRO A 42 -15.82 -21.41 6.18
CA PRO A 42 -17.15 -21.76 5.70
C PRO A 42 -17.92 -20.51 5.22
N GLU A 43 -18.61 -20.65 4.09
CA GLU A 43 -19.51 -19.62 3.57
C GLU A 43 -20.65 -19.37 4.56
N GLY A 44 -20.95 -18.10 4.84
CA GLY A 44 -21.98 -17.69 5.82
C GLY A 44 -21.52 -17.69 7.28
N SER A 45 -20.23 -17.90 7.58
CA SER A 45 -19.71 -17.66 8.93
C SER A 45 -19.60 -16.16 9.21
N PHE A 46 -20.09 -15.73 10.38
CA PHE A 46 -19.96 -14.35 10.86
C PHE A 46 -18.51 -13.83 10.80
N LEU A 47 -17.54 -14.72 11.07
CA LEU A 47 -16.12 -14.38 11.02
C LEU A 47 -15.66 -14.03 9.59
N ARG A 48 -16.09 -14.79 8.58
CA ARG A 48 -15.75 -14.53 7.18
C ARG A 48 -16.31 -13.19 6.72
N ASP A 49 -17.58 -12.94 7.00
CA ASP A 49 -18.25 -11.71 6.55
C ASP A 49 -17.66 -10.48 7.24
N HIS A 50 -17.37 -10.56 8.54
CA HIS A 50 -16.71 -9.49 9.28
C HIS A 50 -15.29 -9.19 8.77
N LEU A 51 -14.53 -10.24 8.38
CA LEU A 51 -13.20 -10.08 7.78
C LEU A 51 -13.30 -9.45 6.39
N LEU A 52 -14.26 -9.86 5.56
CA LEU A 52 -14.48 -9.27 4.24
C LEU A 52 -14.91 -7.80 4.32
N GLU A 53 -15.75 -7.44 5.29
CA GLU A 53 -16.12 -6.04 5.55
C GLU A 53 -14.93 -5.21 6.05
N SER A 54 -14.05 -5.82 6.86
CA SER A 54 -12.80 -5.22 7.31
C SER A 54 -11.79 -5.00 6.17
N ALA A 55 -11.90 -5.73 5.05
CA ALA A 55 -11.03 -5.55 3.88
C ALA A 55 -11.07 -4.13 3.31
N ALA A 56 -12.21 -3.45 3.42
CA ALA A 56 -12.36 -2.06 2.97
C ALA A 56 -11.43 -1.08 3.71
N HIS A 57 -11.02 -1.43 4.95
CA HIS A 57 -10.13 -0.62 5.78
C HIS A 57 -8.64 -0.83 5.45
N MET A 58 -8.31 -1.78 4.56
CA MET A 58 -6.93 -2.07 4.15
C MET A 58 -6.22 -0.85 3.56
N ARG A 59 -6.96 0.09 2.96
CA ARG A 59 -6.37 1.33 2.42
C ARG A 59 -5.59 2.13 3.48
N LEU A 60 -6.12 2.26 4.69
CA LEU A 60 -5.45 3.02 5.76
C LEU A 60 -4.20 2.29 6.26
N LEU A 61 -4.32 0.98 6.49
CA LEU A 61 -3.22 0.14 6.97
C LEU A 61 -2.05 0.14 5.97
N THR A 62 -2.35 -0.03 4.68
CA THR A 62 -1.30 -0.10 3.67
C THR A 62 -0.65 1.25 3.43
N MET A 63 -1.38 2.36 3.50
CA MET A 63 -0.78 3.70 3.43
C MET A 63 0.19 3.93 4.60
N GLY A 64 -0.19 3.55 5.83
CA GLY A 64 0.72 3.60 6.97
C GLY A 64 1.97 2.74 6.78
N LEU A 65 1.80 1.50 6.30
CA LEU A 65 2.91 0.58 6.04
C LEU A 65 3.85 1.10 4.95
N ILE A 66 3.32 1.60 3.83
CA ILE A 66 4.12 2.17 2.73
C ILE A 66 4.95 3.34 3.23
N LEU A 67 4.35 4.26 3.99
CA LEU A 67 5.08 5.40 4.55
C LEU A 67 6.21 4.94 5.48
N LEU A 68 5.95 3.97 6.34
CA LEU A 68 6.97 3.39 7.22
C LEU A 68 8.10 2.73 6.42
N LEU A 69 7.78 1.91 5.41
CA LEU A 69 8.77 1.23 4.58
C LEU A 69 9.62 2.20 3.77
N VAL A 70 9.00 3.20 3.14
CA VAL A 70 9.72 4.23 2.39
C VAL A 70 10.67 4.99 3.32
N LEU A 71 10.17 5.47 4.46
CA LEU A 71 11.00 6.20 5.42
C LEU A 71 12.10 5.32 6.02
N ARG A 72 11.85 4.02 6.17
CA ARG A 72 12.79 3.07 6.77
C ARG A 72 13.91 2.67 5.82
N PHE A 73 13.59 2.37 4.56
CA PHE A 73 14.53 1.75 3.63
C PHE A 73 15.03 2.69 2.53
N ALA A 74 14.26 3.72 2.18
CA ALA A 74 14.65 4.73 1.19
C ALA A 74 14.57 6.16 1.76
N PRO A 75 15.20 6.46 2.92
CA PRO A 75 15.11 7.77 3.56
C PRO A 75 15.71 8.92 2.73
N ARG A 76 16.57 8.61 1.76
CA ARG A 76 17.20 9.58 0.85
C ARG A 76 16.54 9.66 -0.53
N GLY A 77 15.43 8.93 -0.75
CA GLY A 77 14.80 8.79 -2.05
C GLY A 77 15.31 7.59 -2.85
N LEU A 78 14.51 7.16 -3.84
CA LEU A 78 14.78 5.97 -4.66
C LEU A 78 15.86 6.16 -5.73
N ILE A 79 16.15 7.40 -6.13
CA ILE A 79 17.12 7.71 -7.19
C ILE A 79 18.31 8.44 -6.57
N PRO A 80 19.56 7.97 -6.77
CA PRO A 80 20.75 8.68 -6.33
C PRO A 80 20.87 10.02 -7.05
N GLU A 81 20.97 11.10 -6.28
CA GLU A 81 21.27 12.45 -6.76
C GLU A 81 22.78 12.51 -7.10
N ARG A 82 23.12 12.97 -8.32
CA ARG A 82 24.47 13.38 -8.70
C ARG A 82 24.47 14.87 -8.99
#